data_AF-X0TEI7-F1
#
_entry.id   AF-X0TEI7-F1
#
_cell.length_a   1.000
_cell.length_b   1.000
_cell.length_c   1.000
_cell.angle_alpha   90.00
_cell.angle_beta   90.00
_cell.angle_gamma   90.00
#
_symmetry.space_group_name_H-M   'P 1'
#
loop_
_entity.id
_entity.type
_entity.pdbx_description
1 polymer ?
#
loop_
_entity_poly.entity_id
_entity_poly.type
_entity_poly.pdbx_seq_one_letter_code
_entity_poly.pdbx_strand_id
1 'polypeptide(L)'
;LLGYEDIAVYTIGRSASPLSFNPLIPPPETPPQTWLKKLIGVIAHAYLLGDGVMYLLQEAIDQVYEEAGVYSGSVERWPTFKDVHEFLKKRNVAGREAGWMSSALRALSSLCFGEMGTLMNQGNDNIEELLARPVILELDALTQSDKVMFMQSMLLWIHHYRMTEPTRETFKHAIVIEEAHHILSGERQSFVGGQSVMEITFREIREFGEAMIILDQHPSQISMPALGNTYATFCFNLKHRTDVNAMSQAMLLQDDERMILGNLQIGEAVVRLQGRSV
;
A
#
# COMPACT_ATOMS: atom_id res chain seq x y z
N LEU A 1 0.11 21.83 15.29
CA LEU A 1 -0.82 22.75 14.59
C LEU A 1 -1.72 23.38 15.65
N LEU A 2 -1.88 24.71 15.70
CA LEU A 2 -2.75 25.36 16.71
C LEU A 2 -4.19 24.83 16.56
N GLY A 3 -4.76 24.24 17.62
CA GLY A 3 -6.08 23.60 17.58
C GLY A 3 -6.09 22.14 17.10
N TYR A 4 -4.92 21.55 16.84
CA TYR A 4 -4.73 20.15 16.46
C TYR A 4 -3.53 19.55 17.21
N GLU A 5 -3.42 19.84 18.49
CA GLU A 5 -2.31 19.37 19.34
C GLU A 5 -2.25 17.84 19.45
N ASP A 6 -3.37 17.15 19.24
CA ASP A 6 -3.49 15.70 19.33
C ASP A 6 -3.12 14.95 18.04
N ILE A 7 -2.82 15.65 16.94
CA ILE A 7 -2.40 15.02 15.67
C ILE A 7 -0.91 14.72 15.73
N ALA A 8 -0.54 13.43 15.66
CA ALA A 8 0.84 13.03 15.48
C ALA A 8 1.25 13.18 14.01
N VAL A 9 2.39 13.82 13.75
CA VAL A 9 2.92 14.01 12.39
C VAL A 9 4.26 13.30 12.29
N TYR A 10 4.40 12.40 11.32
CA TYR A 10 5.65 11.70 11.02
C TYR A 10 6.15 12.09 9.64
N THR A 11 7.43 12.46 9.56
CA THR A 11 8.14 12.78 8.33
C THR A 11 8.89 11.53 7.84
N ILE A 12 8.24 10.73 7.01
CA ILE A 12 8.76 9.42 6.61
C ILE A 12 10.04 9.60 5.78
N GLY A 13 11.11 8.94 6.23
CA GLY A 13 12.43 9.06 5.62
C GLY A 13 13.24 10.28 6.05
N ARG A 14 12.66 11.22 6.81
CA ARG A 14 13.35 12.40 7.36
C ARG A 14 13.50 12.30 8.87
N SER A 15 14.53 12.96 9.41
CA SER A 15 14.87 12.90 10.84
C SER A 15 14.07 13.84 11.74
N ALA A 16 13.20 14.70 11.19
CA ALA A 16 12.48 15.71 11.97
C ALA A 16 11.45 15.08 12.92
N SER A 17 10.66 14.12 12.42
CA SER A 17 9.76 13.29 13.20
C SER A 17 9.73 11.88 12.57
N PRO A 18 10.76 11.06 12.80
CA PRO A 18 10.93 9.81 12.06
C PRO A 18 9.92 8.74 12.51
N LEU A 19 9.64 7.81 11.60
CA LEU A 19 8.96 6.55 11.88
C LEU A 19 9.86 5.42 11.37
N SER A 20 9.98 4.33 12.12
CA SER A 20 10.56 3.07 11.67
C SER A 20 9.48 2.01 11.53
N PHE A 21 9.48 1.27 10.44
CA PHE A 21 8.49 0.24 10.16
C PHE A 21 9.17 -0.90 9.41
N ASN A 22 9.28 -2.07 10.04
CA ASN A 22 9.84 -3.25 9.38
C ASN A 22 8.70 -4.17 8.91
N PRO A 23 8.35 -4.20 7.62
CA PRO A 23 7.23 -4.99 7.12
C PRO A 23 7.53 -6.49 7.08
N LEU A 24 8.75 -6.94 7.38
CA LEU A 24 9.02 -8.36 7.63
C LEU A 24 8.48 -8.82 9.00
N ILE A 25 8.05 -7.90 9.86
CA ILE A 25 7.38 -8.24 11.11
C ILE A 25 5.87 -8.39 10.82
N PRO A 26 5.31 -9.62 10.87
CA PRO A 26 3.88 -9.81 10.65
C PRO A 26 3.08 -9.15 11.78
N PRO A 27 1.85 -8.68 11.51
CA PRO A 27 0.93 -8.28 12.58
C PRO A 27 0.71 -9.43 13.58
N PRO A 28 0.39 -9.12 14.86
CA PRO A 28 0.02 -10.12 15.84
C PRO A 28 -0.98 -11.15 15.29
N GLU A 29 -0.81 -12.41 15.68
CA GLU A 29 -1.68 -13.53 15.31
C GLU A 29 -1.77 -13.82 13.79
N THR A 30 -0.93 -13.19 12.96
CA THR A 30 -0.85 -13.49 11.53
C THR A 30 0.19 -14.59 11.26
N PRO A 31 -0.18 -15.71 10.59
CA PRO A 31 0.77 -16.75 10.22
C PRO A 31 1.90 -16.21 9.32
N PRO A 32 3.18 -16.35 9.72
CA PRO A 32 4.29 -15.72 9.00
C PRO A 32 4.44 -16.19 7.54
N GLN A 33 4.14 -17.47 7.25
CA GLN A 33 4.21 -18.00 5.87
C GLN A 33 3.18 -17.34 4.95
N THR A 34 1.98 -17.04 5.46
CA THR A 34 0.94 -16.33 4.71
C THR A 34 1.33 -14.86 4.52
N TRP A 35 1.84 -14.23 5.57
CA TRP A 35 2.31 -12.85 5.54
C TRP A 35 3.41 -12.65 4.48
N LEU A 36 4.44 -13.51 4.50
CA LEU A 36 5.56 -13.50 3.57
C LEU A 36 5.08 -13.47 2.11
N LYS A 37 4.15 -14.35 1.73
CA LYS A 37 3.65 -14.41 0.35
C LYS A 37 2.96 -13.11 -0.09
N LYS A 38 2.18 -12.51 0.80
CA LYS A 38 1.48 -11.25 0.51
C LYS A 38 2.45 -10.08 0.43
N LEU A 39 3.43 -10.02 1.33
CA LEU A 39 4.47 -8.99 1.30
C LEU A 39 5.30 -9.05 0.02
N ILE A 40 5.63 -10.25 -0.49
CA ILE A 40 6.32 -10.40 -1.78
C ILE A 40 5.48 -9.83 -2.92
N GLY A 41 4.16 -10.01 -2.89
CA GLY A 41 3.26 -9.37 -3.86
C GLY A 41 3.34 -7.84 -3.82
N VAL A 42 3.46 -7.25 -2.62
CA VAL A 42 3.66 -5.80 -2.45
C VAL A 42 5.01 -5.35 -3.01
N ILE A 43 6.11 -6.06 -2.69
CA ILE A 43 7.45 -5.76 -3.21
C ILE A 43 7.46 -5.84 -4.74
N ALA A 44 6.85 -6.90 -5.30
CA ALA A 44 6.76 -7.10 -6.73
C ALA A 44 5.98 -5.97 -7.42
N HIS A 45 4.88 -5.52 -6.82
CA HIS A 45 4.09 -4.42 -7.35
C HIS A 45 4.85 -3.07 -7.27
N ALA A 46 5.52 -2.80 -6.16
CA ALA A 46 6.24 -1.54 -5.95
C ALA A 46 7.44 -1.39 -6.90
N TYR A 47 8.19 -2.47 -7.14
CA TYR A 47 9.43 -2.46 -7.92
C TYR A 47 9.32 -3.13 -9.31
N LEU A 48 8.08 -3.46 -9.74
CA LEU A 48 7.76 -4.05 -11.04
C LEU A 48 8.53 -5.36 -11.30
N LEU A 49 8.44 -6.30 -10.36
CA LEU A 49 9.15 -7.58 -10.39
C LEU A 49 8.25 -8.68 -10.95
N GLY A 50 8.83 -9.61 -11.72
CA GLY A 50 8.11 -10.78 -12.24
C GLY A 50 8.32 -12.05 -11.40
N ASP A 51 7.60 -13.11 -11.74
CA ASP A 51 7.52 -14.37 -10.98
C ASP A 51 8.87 -14.99 -10.60
N GLY A 52 9.85 -14.96 -11.51
CA GLY A 52 11.19 -15.49 -11.24
C GLY A 52 11.93 -14.76 -10.12
N VAL A 53 11.68 -13.45 -9.97
CA VAL A 53 12.20 -12.64 -8.86
C VAL A 53 11.43 -12.92 -7.58
N MET A 54 10.10 -13.06 -7.67
CA MET A 54 9.26 -13.41 -6.53
C MET A 54 9.65 -14.76 -5.91
N TYR A 55 10.01 -15.74 -6.74
CA TYR A 55 10.54 -17.02 -6.29
C TYR A 55 11.82 -16.84 -5.45
N LEU A 56 12.79 -16.05 -5.93
CA LEU A 56 14.03 -15.78 -5.20
C LEU A 56 13.79 -15.03 -3.88
N LEU A 57 12.87 -14.07 -3.88
CA LEU A 57 12.47 -13.36 -2.66
C LEU A 57 11.78 -14.31 -1.67
N GLN A 58 10.96 -15.25 -2.15
CA GLN A 58 10.31 -16.23 -1.28
C GLN A 58 11.33 -17.12 -0.59
N GLU A 59 12.27 -17.69 -1.35
CA GLU A 59 13.33 -18.52 -0.79
C GLU A 59 14.19 -17.75 0.22
N ALA A 60 14.55 -16.51 -0.11
CA ALA A 60 15.40 -15.68 0.76
C ALA A 60 14.70 -15.26 2.05
N ILE A 61 13.44 -14.82 1.97
CA ILE A 61 12.69 -14.40 3.16
C ILE A 61 12.38 -15.62 4.04
N ASP A 62 12.03 -16.75 3.45
CA ASP A 62 11.76 -18.01 4.16
C ASP A 62 12.99 -18.46 4.96
N GLN A 63 14.16 -18.42 4.33
CA GLN A 63 15.42 -18.77 4.99
C GLN A 63 15.76 -17.83 6.15
N VAL A 64 15.64 -16.51 5.98
CA VAL A 64 15.95 -15.58 7.08
C VAL A 64 14.89 -15.63 8.20
N TYR A 65 13.65 -16.03 7.89
CA TYR A 65 12.62 -16.28 8.90
C TYR A 65 12.94 -17.53 9.73
N GLU A 66 13.37 -18.60 9.08
CA GLU A 66 13.81 -19.83 9.76
C GLU A 66 15.02 -19.54 10.66
N GLU A 67 16.06 -18.88 10.14
CA GLU A 67 17.27 -18.53 10.89
C GLU A 67 17.00 -17.62 12.08
N ALA A 68 16.05 -16.69 11.95
CA ALA A 68 15.66 -15.79 13.03
C ALA A 68 14.65 -16.41 14.02
N GLY A 69 14.22 -17.65 13.80
CA GLY A 69 13.24 -18.32 14.68
C GLY A 69 11.83 -17.75 14.59
N VAL A 70 11.45 -17.13 13.46
CA VAL A 70 10.12 -16.53 13.25
C VAL A 70 9.03 -17.59 13.29
N TYR A 71 9.26 -18.74 12.67
CA TYR A 71 8.28 -19.82 12.61
C TYR A 71 8.14 -20.59 13.94
N SER A 72 9.23 -20.70 14.71
CA SER A 72 9.24 -21.33 16.04
C SER A 72 8.75 -20.39 17.14
N GLY A 73 8.55 -19.10 16.85
CA GLY A 73 8.18 -18.09 17.85
C GLY A 73 9.32 -17.75 18.81
N SER A 74 10.56 -18.05 18.46
CA SER A 74 11.76 -17.85 19.28
C SER A 74 12.63 -16.71 18.78
N VAL A 75 12.00 -15.62 18.31
CA VAL A 75 12.69 -14.49 17.68
C VAL A 75 13.45 -13.67 18.72
N GLU A 76 14.78 -13.65 18.63
CA GLU A 76 15.63 -12.75 19.41
C GLU A 76 15.84 -11.40 18.70
N ARG A 77 15.98 -11.43 17.36
CA ARG A 77 16.10 -10.27 16.49
C ARG A 77 15.27 -10.51 15.23
N TRP A 78 14.38 -9.58 14.92
CA TRP A 78 13.62 -9.65 13.67
C TRP A 78 14.53 -9.47 12.44
N PRO A 79 14.34 -10.28 11.38
CA PRO A 79 15.05 -10.10 10.13
C PRO A 79 14.64 -8.79 9.45
N THR A 80 15.57 -8.21 8.70
CA THR A 80 15.42 -6.97 7.91
C THR A 80 15.69 -7.26 6.44
N PHE A 81 15.35 -6.33 5.53
CA PHE A 81 15.70 -6.50 4.12
C PHE A 81 17.21 -6.54 3.89
N LYS A 82 18.04 -6.02 4.81
CA LYS A 82 19.49 -6.20 4.77
C LYS A 82 19.89 -7.67 4.90
N ASP A 83 19.23 -8.42 5.78
CA ASP A 83 19.51 -9.84 5.98
C ASP A 83 19.09 -10.64 4.72
N VAL A 84 17.91 -10.33 4.14
CA VAL A 84 17.44 -10.89 2.86
C VAL A 84 18.42 -10.58 1.71
N HIS A 85 18.92 -9.35 1.65
CA HIS A 85 19.87 -8.90 0.63
C HIS A 85 21.19 -9.63 0.74
N GLU A 86 21.74 -9.77 1.94
CA GLU A 86 22.99 -10.47 2.17
C GLU A 86 22.87 -11.98 1.90
N PHE A 87 21.71 -12.59 2.16
CA PHE A 87 21.45 -13.98 1.77
C PHE A 87 21.55 -14.16 0.24
N LEU A 88 20.84 -13.34 -0.53
CA LEU A 88 20.84 -13.45 -1.99
C LEU A 88 22.22 -13.13 -2.61
N LYS A 89 22.97 -12.18 -2.06
CA LYS A 89 24.33 -11.85 -2.55
C LYS A 89 25.32 -13.01 -2.45
N LYS A 90 25.11 -13.94 -1.52
CA LYS A 90 25.99 -15.11 -1.34
C LYS A 90 25.65 -16.25 -2.29
N ARG A 91 24.49 -16.21 -2.97
CA ARG A 91 24.07 -17.26 -3.89
C ARG A 91 24.78 -17.15 -5.24
N ASN A 92 25.39 -18.25 -5.67
CA ASN A 92 25.89 -18.39 -7.02
C ASN A 92 24.77 -18.91 -7.93
N VAL A 93 24.36 -18.10 -8.90
CA VAL A 93 23.32 -18.44 -9.88
C VAL A 93 23.87 -18.32 -11.30
N ALA A 94 23.31 -19.09 -12.23
CA ALA A 94 23.72 -19.11 -13.62
C ALA A 94 22.52 -19.12 -14.57
N GLY A 95 22.77 -18.79 -15.84
CA GLY A 95 21.73 -18.81 -16.87
C GLY A 95 20.61 -17.81 -16.59
N ARG A 96 19.35 -18.23 -16.77
CA ARG A 96 18.17 -17.37 -16.64
C ARG A 96 17.99 -16.79 -15.24
N GLU A 97 18.35 -17.54 -14.21
CA GLU A 97 18.25 -17.14 -12.80
C GLU A 97 19.16 -15.94 -12.47
N ALA A 98 20.28 -15.77 -13.19
CA ALA A 98 21.16 -14.61 -12.99
C ALA A 98 20.48 -13.27 -13.30
N GLY A 99 19.60 -13.24 -14.32
CA GLY A 99 18.81 -12.04 -14.63
C GLY A 99 17.78 -11.73 -13.54
N TRP A 100 17.15 -12.76 -12.98
CA TRP A 100 16.22 -12.61 -11.87
C TRP A 100 16.94 -12.14 -10.60
N MET A 101 18.12 -12.70 -10.31
CA MET A 101 18.95 -12.29 -9.18
C MET A 101 19.36 -10.82 -9.29
N SER A 102 19.82 -10.37 -10.47
CA SER A 102 20.13 -8.95 -10.69
C SER A 102 18.94 -8.03 -10.39
N SER A 103 17.74 -8.44 -10.80
CA SER A 103 16.50 -7.69 -10.53
C SER A 103 16.12 -7.70 -9.03
N ALA A 104 16.26 -8.84 -8.35
CA ALA A 104 16.03 -8.99 -6.92
C ALA A 104 16.98 -8.10 -6.11
N LEU A 105 18.28 -8.17 -6.42
CA LEU A 105 19.32 -7.39 -5.75
C LEU A 105 19.12 -5.88 -5.96
N ARG A 106 18.66 -5.46 -7.15
CA ARG A 106 18.33 -4.05 -7.40
C ARG A 106 17.18 -3.56 -6.52
N ALA A 107 16.10 -4.33 -6.41
CA ALA A 107 14.97 -3.99 -5.55
C ALA A 107 15.37 -3.94 -4.07
N LEU A 108 16.09 -4.96 -3.59
CA LEU A 108 16.59 -5.02 -2.21
C LEU A 108 17.60 -3.91 -1.91
N SER A 109 18.44 -3.53 -2.89
CA SER A 109 19.34 -2.39 -2.75
C SER A 109 18.57 -1.09 -2.53
N SER A 110 17.46 -0.88 -3.25
CA SER A 110 16.56 0.27 -3.02
C SER A 110 15.99 0.26 -1.60
N LEU A 111 15.47 -0.90 -1.16
CA LEU A 111 14.92 -1.08 0.19
C LEU A 111 15.95 -0.91 1.32
N CYS A 112 17.23 -1.07 1.02
CA CYS A 112 18.32 -0.97 2.00
C CYS A 112 19.09 0.35 1.95
N PHE A 113 18.75 1.27 1.03
CA PHE A 113 19.51 2.49 0.77
C PHE A 113 18.77 3.75 1.26
N GLY A 114 19.54 4.76 1.68
CA GLY A 114 19.04 6.09 2.01
C GLY A 114 17.93 6.13 3.07
N GLU A 115 16.94 6.97 2.80
CA GLU A 115 15.76 7.22 3.64
C GLU A 115 14.91 5.95 3.81
N MET A 116 14.72 5.19 2.72
CA MET A 116 13.98 3.92 2.74
C MET A 116 14.69 2.86 3.59
N GLY A 117 16.01 2.78 3.47
CA GLY A 117 16.85 1.91 4.28
C GLY A 117 16.73 2.21 5.78
N THR A 118 16.67 3.50 6.13
CA THR A 118 16.49 3.98 7.51
C THR A 118 15.11 3.60 8.05
N LEU A 119 14.06 3.89 7.28
CA LEU A 119 12.67 3.58 7.60
C LEU A 119 12.44 2.08 7.85
N MET A 120 12.96 1.21 6.97
CA MET A 120 12.56 -0.20 6.92
C MET A 120 13.50 -1.17 7.66
N ASN A 121 14.73 -0.76 8.00
CA ASN A 121 15.78 -1.69 8.46
C ASN A 121 16.49 -1.29 9.76
N GLN A 122 16.03 -0.27 10.49
CA GLN A 122 16.69 0.19 11.73
C GLN A 122 15.89 -0.11 13.00
N GLY A 123 14.58 -0.35 12.88
CA GLY A 123 13.72 -0.60 14.02
C GLY A 123 12.29 -0.90 13.57
N ASN A 124 11.38 -0.91 14.53
CA ASN A 124 9.96 -1.05 14.27
C ASN A 124 9.18 -0.35 15.38
N ASP A 125 8.61 0.80 15.06
CA ASP A 125 7.73 1.52 15.98
C ASP A 125 6.41 0.76 16.16
N ASN A 126 5.68 1.12 17.21
CA ASN A 126 4.40 0.51 17.51
C ASN A 126 3.32 1.01 16.55
N ILE A 127 3.06 0.24 15.49
CA ILE A 127 2.05 0.59 14.48
C ILE A 127 0.64 0.62 15.08
N GLU A 128 0.37 -0.16 16.12
CA GLU A 128 -0.93 -0.17 16.81
C GLU A 128 -1.24 1.18 17.46
N GLU A 129 -0.22 1.86 18.01
CA GLU A 129 -0.36 3.21 18.57
C GLU A 129 -0.65 4.28 17.52
N LEU A 130 -0.30 4.03 16.25
CA LEU A 130 -0.68 4.92 15.15
C LEU A 130 -2.18 4.83 14.87
N LEU A 131 -2.78 3.65 15.08
CA LEU A 131 -4.22 3.42 14.85
C LEU A 131 -5.10 3.93 16.01
N ALA A 132 -4.50 4.33 17.13
CA ALA A 132 -5.20 4.80 18.32
C ALA A 132 -5.42 6.33 18.36
N ARG A 133 -4.87 7.08 17.39
CA ARG A 133 -4.93 8.54 17.34
C ARG A 133 -4.91 9.06 15.91
N PRO A 134 -5.26 10.33 15.67
CA PRO A 134 -5.07 10.95 14.36
C PRO A 134 -3.57 11.04 14.01
N VAL A 135 -3.20 10.55 12.83
CA VAL A 135 -1.83 10.55 12.34
C VAL A 135 -1.74 11.12 10.92
N ILE A 136 -0.70 11.93 10.67
CA ILE A 136 -0.30 12.36 9.34
C ILE A 136 1.07 11.75 9.04
N LEU A 137 1.19 11.08 7.89
CA LEU A 137 2.44 10.52 7.39
C LEU A 137 2.86 11.32 6.15
N GLU A 138 3.88 12.16 6.29
CA GLU A 138 4.46 12.94 5.18
C GLU A 138 5.47 12.07 4.41
N LEU A 139 5.25 11.88 3.11
CA LEU A 139 6.03 10.97 2.25
C LEU A 139 6.91 11.69 1.22
N ASP A 140 7.04 13.02 1.32
CA ASP A 140 7.69 13.89 0.33
C ASP A 140 9.16 13.55 0.04
N ALA A 141 9.86 12.94 1.01
CA ALA A 141 11.26 12.54 0.85
C ALA A 141 11.46 11.22 0.09
N LEU A 142 10.39 10.44 -0.12
CA LEU A 142 10.48 9.13 -0.74
C LEU A 142 10.31 9.20 -2.27
N THR A 143 11.02 8.34 -2.99
CA THR A 143 10.78 8.11 -4.42
C THR A 143 9.40 7.50 -4.63
N GLN A 144 8.84 7.59 -5.85
CA GLN A 144 7.50 7.05 -6.10
C GLN A 144 7.38 5.55 -5.84
N SER A 145 8.41 4.76 -6.15
CA SER A 145 8.43 3.32 -5.83
C SER A 145 8.46 3.07 -4.32
N ASP A 146 9.21 3.87 -3.57
CA ASP A 146 9.32 3.72 -2.11
C ASP A 146 8.03 4.18 -1.40
N LYS A 147 7.37 5.25 -1.90
CA LYS A 147 6.02 5.64 -1.47
C LYS A 147 5.03 4.50 -1.65
N VAL A 148 5.00 3.89 -2.84
CA VAL A 148 4.12 2.75 -3.13
C VAL A 148 4.44 1.58 -2.20
N MET A 149 5.71 1.21 -2.04
CA MET A 149 6.12 0.15 -1.13
C MET A 149 5.64 0.41 0.30
N PHE A 150 5.94 1.60 0.85
CA PHE A 150 5.55 1.96 2.21
C PHE A 150 4.02 1.94 2.41
N MET A 151 3.27 2.63 1.55
CA MET A 151 1.81 2.69 1.65
C MET A 151 1.18 1.31 1.55
N GLN A 152 1.60 0.49 0.58
CA GLN A 152 1.04 -0.84 0.41
C GLN A 152 1.39 -1.78 1.56
N SER A 153 2.63 -1.75 2.05
CA SER A 153 3.02 -2.56 3.21
C SER A 153 2.28 -2.13 4.47
N MET A 154 2.09 -0.83 4.71
CA MET A 154 1.32 -0.32 5.85
C MET A 154 -0.15 -0.73 5.77
N LEU A 155 -0.79 -0.56 4.62
CA LEU A 155 -2.19 -0.95 4.40
C LEU A 155 -2.40 -2.45 4.53
N LEU A 156 -1.46 -3.25 4.01
CA LEU A 156 -1.49 -4.70 4.17
C LEU A 156 -1.34 -5.09 5.65
N TRP A 157 -0.48 -4.40 6.40
CA TRP A 157 -0.29 -4.62 7.83
C TRP A 157 -1.57 -4.30 8.60
N ILE A 158 -2.18 -3.14 8.35
CA ILE A 158 -3.44 -2.72 8.98
C ILE A 158 -4.56 -3.71 8.65
N HIS A 159 -4.69 -4.12 7.39
CA HIS A 159 -5.69 -5.12 6.97
C HIS A 159 -5.57 -6.41 7.78
N HIS A 160 -4.37 -6.95 7.92
CA HIS A 160 -4.14 -8.18 8.66
C HIS A 160 -4.30 -8.01 10.17
N TYR A 161 -3.86 -6.89 10.74
CA TYR A 161 -4.08 -6.56 12.15
C TYR A 161 -5.58 -6.47 12.48
N ARG A 162 -6.37 -5.80 11.63
CA ARG A 162 -7.81 -5.65 11.83
C ARG A 162 -8.59 -6.93 11.54
N MET A 163 -8.06 -7.82 10.68
CA MET A 163 -8.67 -9.11 10.36
C MET A 163 -8.67 -10.09 11.55
N THR A 164 -7.69 -9.98 12.46
CA THR A 164 -7.60 -10.83 13.66
C THR A 164 -8.49 -10.34 14.79
N GLU A 165 -8.91 -9.06 14.78
CA GLU A 165 -9.83 -8.53 15.77
C GLU A 165 -11.23 -9.18 15.67
N PRO A 166 -11.89 -9.48 16.81
CA PRO A 166 -13.18 -10.17 16.82
C PRO A 166 -14.33 -9.28 16.33
N THR A 167 -14.22 -7.97 16.53
CA THR A 167 -15.26 -7.02 16.14
C THR A 167 -15.19 -6.70 14.67
N ARG A 168 -16.24 -7.05 13.93
CA ARG A 168 -16.43 -6.74 12.51
C ARG A 168 -17.53 -5.70 12.31
N GLU A 169 -17.53 -5.07 11.14
CA GLU A 169 -18.56 -4.14 10.67
C GLU A 169 -18.86 -2.95 11.62
N THR A 170 -17.93 -2.64 12.50
CA THR A 170 -18.00 -1.47 13.39
C THR A 170 -16.89 -0.52 12.99
N PHE A 171 -17.22 0.74 12.74
CA PHE A 171 -16.23 1.74 12.36
C PHE A 171 -15.18 1.94 13.46
N LYS A 172 -13.90 1.85 13.08
CA LYS A 172 -12.74 1.98 13.98
C LYS A 172 -11.85 3.14 13.56
N HIS A 173 -11.55 3.23 12.27
CA HIS A 173 -10.53 4.14 11.76
C HIS A 173 -10.79 4.51 10.30
N ALA A 174 -10.29 5.68 9.88
CA ALA A 174 -10.39 6.16 8.51
C ALA A 174 -8.99 6.46 7.98
N ILE A 175 -8.68 5.92 6.81
CA ILE A 175 -7.41 6.08 6.12
C ILE A 175 -7.64 6.99 4.91
N VAL A 176 -6.95 8.12 4.89
CA VAL A 176 -6.96 9.06 3.76
C VAL A 176 -5.69 8.88 2.94
N ILE A 177 -5.84 8.67 1.64
CA ILE A 177 -4.72 8.46 0.71
C ILE A 177 -4.79 9.50 -0.41
N GLU A 178 -3.76 10.33 -0.50
CA GLU A 178 -3.52 11.19 -1.65
C GLU A 178 -2.82 10.43 -2.78
N GLU A 179 -3.12 10.80 -4.02
CA GLU A 179 -2.56 10.19 -5.24
C GLU A 179 -2.76 8.66 -5.28
N ALA A 180 -3.97 8.22 -4.94
CA ALA A 180 -4.33 6.82 -4.80
C ALA A 180 -4.11 5.98 -6.08
N HIS A 181 -4.10 6.59 -7.26
CA HIS A 181 -3.77 5.93 -8.53
C HIS A 181 -2.41 5.24 -8.49
N HIS A 182 -1.47 5.65 -7.63
CA HIS A 182 -0.18 4.97 -7.51
C HIS A 182 -0.26 3.57 -6.89
N ILE A 183 -1.24 3.32 -6.02
CA ILE A 183 -1.43 2.03 -5.34
C ILE A 183 -2.62 1.23 -5.86
N LEU A 184 -3.58 1.89 -6.53
CA LEU A 184 -4.79 1.29 -7.10
C LEU A 184 -4.78 1.38 -8.64
N SER A 185 -3.61 1.31 -9.30
CA SER A 185 -3.53 1.49 -10.75
C SER A 185 -4.06 0.30 -11.55
N GLY A 186 -4.74 0.59 -12.67
CA GLY A 186 -5.13 -0.44 -13.64
C GLY A 186 -3.95 -1.00 -14.46
N GLU A 187 -2.90 -0.20 -14.71
CA GLU A 187 -1.78 -0.58 -15.59
C GLU A 187 -0.90 -1.69 -15.00
N ARG A 188 -0.77 -1.74 -13.67
CA ARG A 188 0.09 -2.72 -12.99
C ARG A 188 -0.55 -4.11 -12.80
N GLN A 189 -1.84 -4.26 -13.12
CA GLN A 189 -2.51 -5.58 -13.17
C GLN A 189 -1.88 -6.51 -14.23
N SER A 190 -1.29 -5.94 -15.27
CA SER A 190 -0.73 -6.69 -16.42
C SER A 190 0.52 -7.51 -16.08
N PHE A 191 1.20 -7.23 -14.96
CA PHE A 191 2.48 -7.88 -14.62
C PHE A 191 2.37 -9.10 -13.71
N VAL A 192 1.32 -9.20 -12.88
CA VAL A 192 1.19 -10.25 -11.85
C VAL A 192 0.04 -11.21 -12.16
N GLY A 193 -0.91 -10.83 -13.03
CA GLY A 193 -2.07 -11.65 -13.38
C GLY A 193 -3.10 -11.73 -12.25
N GLY A 194 -4.30 -11.23 -12.49
CA GLY A 194 -5.38 -11.20 -11.49
C GLY A 194 -5.43 -9.90 -10.69
N GLN A 195 -6.22 -9.89 -9.62
CA GLN A 195 -6.37 -8.71 -8.74
C GLN A 195 -5.11 -8.51 -7.91
N SER A 196 -4.69 -7.25 -7.74
CA SER A 196 -3.54 -6.95 -6.89
C SER A 196 -3.88 -7.19 -5.41
N VAL A 197 -2.85 -7.46 -4.59
CA VAL A 197 -3.00 -7.54 -3.12
C VAL A 197 -3.74 -6.30 -2.58
N MET A 198 -3.47 -5.14 -3.18
CA MET A 198 -4.11 -3.89 -2.80
C MET A 198 -5.59 -3.78 -3.15
N GLU A 199 -6.02 -4.33 -4.29
CA GLU A 199 -7.44 -4.35 -4.65
C GLU A 199 -8.24 -5.27 -3.71
N ILE A 200 -7.63 -6.39 -3.32
CA ILE A 200 -8.20 -7.30 -2.33
C ILE A 200 -8.29 -6.60 -0.98
N THR A 201 -7.19 -6.01 -0.52
CA THR A 201 -7.14 -5.22 0.72
C THR A 201 -8.21 -4.13 0.70
N PHE A 202 -8.28 -3.32 -0.36
CA PHE A 202 -9.25 -2.23 -0.46
C PHE A 202 -10.71 -2.69 -0.36
N ARG A 203 -11.04 -3.83 -0.97
CA ARG A 203 -12.40 -4.40 -0.95
C ARG A 203 -12.75 -4.99 0.42
N GLU A 204 -11.83 -5.67 1.07
CA GLU A 204 -12.08 -6.42 2.31
C GLU A 204 -11.98 -5.55 3.57
N ILE A 205 -11.12 -4.52 3.57
CA ILE A 205 -10.78 -3.77 4.78
C ILE A 205 -12.01 -3.07 5.42
N ARG A 206 -13.04 -2.80 4.63
CA ARG A 206 -14.33 -2.26 5.11
C ARG A 206 -15.00 -3.18 6.13
N GLU A 207 -14.93 -4.50 5.93
CA GLU A 207 -15.50 -5.49 6.86
C GLU A 207 -14.83 -5.38 8.24
N PHE A 208 -13.58 -4.94 8.28
CA PHE A 208 -12.79 -4.84 9.51
C PHE A 208 -12.90 -3.50 10.23
N GLY A 209 -13.79 -2.62 9.76
CA GLY A 209 -14.08 -1.34 10.40
C GLY A 209 -13.25 -0.16 9.90
N GLU A 210 -12.50 -0.34 8.80
CA GLU A 210 -11.72 0.73 8.19
C GLU A 210 -12.51 1.44 7.08
N ALA A 211 -12.54 2.76 7.12
CA ALA A 211 -12.98 3.57 5.99
C ALA A 211 -11.77 3.95 5.13
N MET A 212 -11.85 3.70 3.83
CA MET A 212 -10.85 4.16 2.87
C MET A 212 -11.34 5.40 2.14
N ILE A 213 -10.62 6.50 2.25
CA ILE A 213 -10.88 7.75 1.54
C ILE A 213 -9.72 7.98 0.58
N ILE A 214 -10.00 7.93 -0.72
CA ILE A 214 -9.01 8.11 -1.77
C ILE A 214 -9.19 9.46 -2.44
N LEU A 215 -8.09 10.17 -2.65
CA LEU A 215 -8.05 11.47 -3.30
C LEU A 215 -7.16 11.36 -4.54
N ASP A 216 -7.67 11.82 -5.68
CA ASP A 216 -6.93 11.74 -6.93
C ASP A 216 -7.32 12.81 -7.94
N GLN A 217 -6.37 13.18 -8.78
CA GLN A 217 -6.53 14.15 -9.87
C GLN A 217 -6.78 13.46 -11.22
N HIS A 218 -6.36 12.21 -11.37
CA HIS A 218 -6.45 11.41 -12.60
C HIS A 218 -7.26 10.14 -12.33
N PRO A 219 -8.59 10.23 -12.10
CA PRO A 219 -9.43 9.06 -11.84
C PRO A 219 -9.36 8.00 -12.94
N SER A 220 -9.01 8.38 -14.18
CA SER A 220 -8.80 7.41 -15.27
C SER A 220 -7.60 6.47 -15.07
N GLN A 221 -6.70 6.78 -14.14
CA GLN A 221 -5.57 5.91 -13.77
C GLN A 221 -5.92 4.93 -12.64
N ILE A 222 -7.02 5.15 -11.93
CA ILE A 222 -7.52 4.26 -10.88
C ILE A 222 -8.22 3.06 -11.53
N SER A 223 -8.02 1.87 -10.96
CA SER A 223 -8.67 0.66 -11.46
C SER A 223 -10.20 0.72 -11.32
N MET A 224 -10.90 0.20 -12.33
CA MET A 224 -12.37 0.13 -12.30
C MET A 224 -12.90 -0.63 -11.07
N PRO A 225 -12.28 -1.75 -10.61
CA PRO A 225 -12.65 -2.37 -9.35
C PRO A 225 -12.56 -1.41 -8.16
N ALA A 226 -11.52 -0.60 -8.05
CA ALA A 226 -11.39 0.36 -6.94
C ALA A 226 -12.48 1.44 -6.99
N LEU A 227 -12.71 2.06 -8.16
CA LEU A 227 -13.78 3.06 -8.33
C LEU A 227 -15.17 2.49 -8.01
N GLY A 228 -15.47 1.28 -8.51
CA GLY A 228 -16.76 0.62 -8.31
C GLY A 228 -17.02 0.13 -6.88
N ASN A 229 -15.99 0.02 -6.05
CA ASN A 229 -16.11 -0.38 -4.64
C ASN A 229 -16.16 0.83 -3.67
N THR A 230 -16.33 2.06 -4.18
CA THR A 230 -16.58 3.24 -3.35
C THR A 230 -18.07 3.45 -3.07
N TYR A 231 -18.44 3.72 -1.82
CA TYR A 231 -19.83 4.01 -1.45
C TYR A 231 -20.25 5.43 -1.78
N ALA A 232 -19.35 6.38 -1.51
CA ALA A 232 -19.53 7.81 -1.74
C ALA A 232 -18.45 8.31 -2.68
N THR A 233 -18.86 9.05 -3.71
CA THR A 233 -17.96 9.61 -4.71
C THR A 233 -18.22 11.11 -4.81
N PHE A 234 -17.17 11.90 -4.63
CA PHE A 234 -17.17 13.34 -4.82
C PHE A 234 -16.35 13.64 -6.06
N CYS A 235 -16.98 14.16 -7.11
CA CYS A 235 -16.29 14.59 -8.31
C CYS A 235 -16.29 16.12 -8.38
N PHE A 236 -15.09 16.69 -8.27
CA PHE A 236 -14.84 18.11 -8.52
C PHE A 236 -14.63 18.34 -10.02
N ASN A 237 -14.24 19.58 -10.39
CA ASN A 237 -13.98 19.94 -11.78
C ASN A 237 -12.90 19.06 -12.43
N LEU A 238 -13.19 18.51 -13.60
CA LEU A 238 -12.28 17.69 -14.41
C LEU A 238 -12.06 18.31 -15.80
N LYS A 239 -10.81 18.25 -16.28
CA LYS A 239 -10.42 18.82 -17.59
C LYS A 239 -10.26 17.78 -18.69
N HIS A 240 -9.64 16.65 -18.38
CA HIS A 240 -9.31 15.63 -19.37
C HIS A 240 -10.49 14.74 -19.69
N ARG A 241 -10.71 14.46 -20.98
CA ARG A 241 -11.83 13.64 -21.46
C ARG A 241 -11.82 12.23 -20.88
N THR A 242 -10.64 11.65 -20.69
CA THR A 242 -10.49 10.32 -20.09
C THR A 242 -10.97 10.29 -18.64
N ASP A 243 -10.62 11.30 -17.85
CA ASP A 243 -11.04 11.43 -16.46
C ASP A 243 -12.55 11.72 -16.34
N VAL A 244 -13.07 12.61 -17.19
CA VAL A 244 -14.52 12.88 -17.28
C VAL A 244 -15.28 11.59 -17.60
N ASN A 245 -14.80 10.78 -18.55
CA ASN A 245 -15.42 9.52 -18.91
C ASN A 245 -15.36 8.49 -17.77
N ALA A 246 -14.20 8.33 -17.12
CA ALA A 246 -14.03 7.40 -16.01
C ALA A 246 -14.98 7.74 -14.85
N MET A 247 -15.06 9.01 -14.45
CA MET A 247 -15.96 9.43 -13.38
C MET A 247 -17.43 9.39 -13.79
N SER A 248 -17.76 9.75 -15.03
CA SER A 248 -19.14 9.62 -15.52
C SER A 248 -19.63 8.17 -15.47
N GLN A 249 -18.77 7.20 -15.79
CA GLN A 249 -19.09 5.78 -15.67
C GLN A 249 -19.23 5.35 -14.21
N ALA A 250 -18.27 5.73 -13.35
CA ALA A 250 -18.30 5.39 -11.92
C ALA A 250 -19.55 5.97 -11.21
N MET A 251 -20.00 7.14 -11.62
CA MET A 251 -21.15 7.84 -11.03
C MET A 251 -22.48 7.55 -11.72
N LEU A 252 -22.47 6.78 -12.84
CA LEU A 252 -23.63 6.46 -13.67
C LEU A 252 -24.35 7.69 -14.26
N LEU A 253 -23.58 8.69 -14.69
CA LEU A 253 -24.12 9.90 -15.33
C LEU A 253 -24.59 9.61 -16.77
N GLN A 254 -25.72 10.21 -17.15
CA GLN A 254 -26.20 10.21 -18.53
C GLN A 254 -25.30 11.04 -19.44
N ASP A 255 -25.36 10.80 -20.76
CA ASP A 255 -24.47 11.45 -21.73
C ASP A 255 -24.57 12.99 -21.73
N ASP A 256 -25.76 13.54 -21.50
CA ASP A 256 -26.05 14.97 -21.41
C ASP A 256 -25.57 15.59 -20.08
N GLU A 257 -25.53 14.81 -19.01
CA GLU A 257 -25.07 15.26 -17.69
C GLU A 257 -23.54 15.39 -17.61
N ARG A 258 -22.77 14.64 -18.41
CA ARG A 258 -21.30 14.59 -18.31
C ARG A 258 -20.62 15.95 -18.41
N MET A 259 -21.21 16.87 -19.18
CA MET A 259 -20.68 18.21 -19.39
C MET A 259 -20.61 19.02 -18.08
N ILE A 260 -21.40 18.66 -17.06
CA ILE A 260 -21.35 19.34 -15.76
C ILE A 260 -19.96 19.21 -15.11
N LEU A 261 -19.30 18.05 -15.27
CA LEU A 261 -18.01 17.77 -14.62
C LEU A 261 -16.89 18.71 -15.09
N GLY A 262 -17.00 19.28 -16.29
CA GLY A 262 -16.07 20.28 -16.81
C GLY A 262 -16.38 21.72 -16.39
N ASN A 263 -17.58 21.99 -15.86
CA ASN A 263 -18.10 23.34 -15.63
C ASN A 263 -18.22 23.71 -14.14
N LEU A 264 -17.98 22.77 -13.22
CA LEU A 264 -18.00 23.00 -11.77
C LEU A 264 -17.03 24.13 -11.37
N GLN A 265 -17.49 25.05 -10.52
CA GLN A 265 -16.65 26.08 -9.93
C GLN A 265 -15.82 25.52 -8.76
N ILE A 266 -14.84 26.30 -8.30
CA ILE A 266 -14.05 25.93 -7.12
C ILE A 266 -14.99 25.79 -5.91
N GLY A 267 -14.91 24.64 -5.24
CA GLY A 267 -15.78 24.30 -4.11
C GLY A 267 -17.09 23.61 -4.48
N GLU A 268 -17.40 23.46 -5.77
CA GLU A 268 -18.55 22.69 -6.24
C GLU A 268 -18.14 21.24 -6.56
N ALA A 269 -19.00 20.29 -6.22
CA ALA A 269 -18.82 18.89 -6.53
C ALA A 269 -20.15 18.23 -6.92
N VAL A 270 -20.10 17.30 -7.87
CA VAL A 270 -21.16 16.31 -8.04
C VAL A 270 -20.91 15.19 -7.04
N VAL A 271 -21.95 14.81 -6.29
CA VAL A 271 -21.86 13.77 -5.25
C VAL A 271 -22.76 12.61 -5.61
N ARG A 272 -22.19 11.40 -5.62
CA ARG A 272 -22.94 10.15 -5.76
C ARG A 272 -22.83 9.35 -4.47
N LEU A 273 -23.97 8.88 -3.97
CA LEU A 273 -24.06 7.94 -2.86
C LEU A 273 -24.76 6.68 -3.38
N GLN A 274 -24.11 5.52 -3.31
CA GLN A 274 -24.63 4.28 -3.91
C GLN A 274 -26.00 3.86 -3.32
N GLY A 275 -26.27 4.22 -2.06
CA GLY A 275 -27.55 3.96 -1.38
C GLY A 275 -28.63 5.03 -1.55
N ARG A 276 -28.38 6.10 -2.31
CA ARG A 276 -29.38 7.13 -2.63
C ARG A 276 -29.53 7.20 -4.15
N SER A 277 -30.45 6.42 -4.67
CA SER A 277 -30.98 6.63 -6.01
C SER A 277 -31.84 7.90 -5.97
N VAL A 278 -31.43 8.93 -6.71
CA VAL A 278 -32.38 9.90 -7.27
C VAL A 278 -32.75 9.36 -8.65
#